data_AF-A0AAV7DYI0-F1
#
_entry.id   AF-A0AAV7DYI0-F1
#
_cell.length_a   1.000
_cell.length_b   1.000
_cell.length_c   1.000
_cell.angle_alpha   90.00
_cell.angle_beta   90.00
_cell.angle_gamma   90.00
#
_symmetry.space_group_name_H-M   'P 1'
#
loop_
_entity.id
_entity.type
_entity.pdbx_description
1 polymer ?
#
loop_
_entity_poly.entity_id
_entity_poly.type
_entity_poly.pdbx_seq_one_letter_code
_entity_poly.pdbx_strand_id
1 'polypeptide(L)'
;MAAIPKSFVSSVAVFHAGKRRRTIIAGAEAAESANETRRRVMVLSSVALASSAAAIPEVSDSRKALLEQYLKRSKENKAKNDKERLDDYYKRNYKDYFEFIEGSVQGKTELSEAEKGILDWLKANK
;
A
#
# COMPACT_ATOMS: atom_id res chain seq x y z
N MET A 1 47.38 6.09 -39.28
CA MET A 1 45.91 6.07 -39.22
C MET A 1 45.46 5.10 -38.13
N ALA A 2 44.67 5.62 -37.17
CA ALA A 2 43.72 5.01 -36.23
C ALA A 2 43.82 3.51 -35.81
N ALA A 3 44.16 3.30 -34.52
CA ALA A 3 43.33 2.87 -33.38
C ALA A 3 42.36 1.64 -33.41
N ILE A 4 42.37 0.97 -32.23
CA ILE A 4 41.35 0.16 -31.50
C ILE A 4 41.36 -1.37 -31.65
N PRO A 5 41.72 -2.15 -30.60
CA PRO A 5 41.40 -3.58 -30.51
C PRO A 5 39.95 -3.78 -30.01
N LYS A 6 39.20 -4.66 -30.67
CA LYS A 6 37.86 -5.09 -30.21
C LYS A 6 38.01 -6.17 -29.14
N SER A 7 37.50 -5.84 -27.97
CA SER A 7 37.27 -6.71 -26.83
C SER A 7 36.25 -7.82 -27.15
N PHE A 8 36.38 -8.93 -26.40
CA PHE A 8 35.35 -9.74 -25.71
C PHE A 8 33.97 -9.85 -26.40
N VAL A 9 33.37 -11.03 -26.59
CA VAL A 9 32.64 -11.77 -25.54
C VAL A 9 32.49 -13.25 -25.94
N SER A 10 32.85 -14.16 -25.04
CA SER A 10 32.50 -15.58 -25.10
C SER A 10 31.01 -15.77 -24.79
N SER A 11 30.28 -16.33 -25.75
CA SER A 11 28.88 -16.76 -25.59
C SER A 11 28.85 -18.08 -24.83
N VAL A 12 28.55 -18.05 -23.53
CA VAL A 12 28.27 -19.26 -22.74
C VAL A 12 26.77 -19.35 -22.48
N ALA A 13 26.15 -20.25 -23.24
CA ALA A 13 25.02 -21.11 -22.89
C ALA A 13 23.79 -20.48 -22.21
N VAL A 14 22.81 -20.10 -23.05
CA VAL A 14 21.39 -20.08 -22.70
C VAL A 14 20.84 -21.49 -22.86
N PHE A 15 20.67 -22.27 -21.78
CA PHE A 15 19.75 -23.42 -21.78
C PHE A 15 19.40 -23.84 -20.33
N HIS A 16 18.22 -23.41 -19.85
CA HIS A 16 17.30 -24.13 -18.93
C HIS A 16 16.25 -23.18 -18.32
N ALA A 17 15.22 -22.81 -19.08
CA ALA A 17 14.08 -22.05 -18.54
C ALA A 17 12.71 -22.48 -19.13
N GLY A 18 12.60 -23.70 -19.66
CA GLY A 18 11.44 -24.13 -20.45
C GLY A 18 10.26 -24.77 -19.69
N LYS A 19 10.43 -25.23 -18.44
CA LYS A 19 9.40 -26.03 -17.74
C LYS A 19 8.76 -25.40 -16.49
N ARG A 20 9.32 -24.30 -15.95
CA ARG A 20 8.78 -23.62 -14.76
C ARG A 20 7.81 -22.46 -15.03
N ARG A 21 7.71 -21.97 -16.28
CA ARG A 21 6.82 -20.83 -16.60
C ARG A 21 5.35 -21.20 -16.88
N ARG A 22 5.05 -22.43 -17.33
CA ARG A 22 3.66 -22.82 -17.68
C ARG A 22 2.74 -23.02 -16.47
N THR A 23 3.25 -23.46 -15.33
CA THR A 23 2.43 -23.69 -14.13
C THR A 23 2.09 -22.42 -13.37
N ILE A 24 2.91 -21.38 -13.44
CA ILE A 24 2.69 -20.11 -12.73
C ILE A 24 1.59 -19.29 -13.42
N ILE A 25 1.52 -19.31 -14.75
CA ILE A 25 0.52 -18.55 -15.53
C ILE A 25 -0.88 -19.17 -15.34
N ALA A 26 -1.00 -20.50 -15.40
CA ALA A 26 -2.28 -21.19 -15.17
C ALA A 26 -2.81 -21.02 -13.72
N GLY A 27 -1.92 -20.93 -12.73
CA GLY A 27 -2.30 -20.64 -11.34
C GLY A 27 -2.70 -19.18 -11.11
N ALA A 28 -2.09 -18.24 -11.84
CA ALA A 28 -2.43 -16.82 -11.77
C ALA A 28 -3.80 -16.53 -12.40
N GLU A 29 -4.12 -17.10 -13.57
CA GLU A 29 -5.43 -16.94 -14.23
C GLU A 29 -6.58 -17.54 -13.38
N ALA A 30 -6.36 -18.69 -12.74
CA ALA A 30 -7.35 -19.28 -11.85
C ALA A 30 -7.58 -18.44 -10.58
N ALA A 31 -6.50 -17.88 -10.00
CA ALA A 31 -6.58 -17.01 -8.83
C ALA A 31 -7.21 -15.63 -9.14
N GLU A 32 -6.99 -15.10 -10.34
CA GLU A 32 -7.59 -13.87 -10.83
C GLU A 32 -9.10 -14.01 -11.02
N SER A 33 -9.57 -15.09 -11.66
CA SER A 33 -11.00 -15.34 -11.83
C SER A 33 -11.74 -15.57 -10.50
N ALA A 34 -11.08 -16.22 -9.53
CA ALA A 34 -11.63 -16.43 -8.19
C ALA A 34 -11.74 -15.12 -7.40
N ASN A 35 -10.75 -14.23 -7.53
CA ASN A 35 -10.76 -12.91 -6.88
C ASN A 35 -11.82 -11.99 -7.52
N GLU A 36 -11.95 -12.02 -8.83
CA GLU A 36 -12.97 -11.25 -9.54
C GLU A 36 -14.40 -11.71 -9.21
N THR A 37 -14.63 -13.03 -9.12
CA THR A 37 -15.92 -13.58 -8.68
C THR A 37 -16.23 -13.18 -7.24
N ARG A 38 -15.24 -13.21 -6.35
CA ARG A 38 -15.38 -12.77 -4.95
C ARG A 38 -15.70 -11.28 -4.84
N ARG A 39 -15.05 -10.44 -5.64
CA ARG A 39 -15.33 -8.99 -5.72
C ARG A 39 -16.74 -8.72 -6.24
N ARG A 40 -17.16 -9.42 -7.30
CA ARG A 40 -18.50 -9.27 -7.90
C ARG A 40 -19.60 -9.71 -6.93
N VAL A 41 -19.42 -10.81 -6.20
CA VAL A 41 -20.37 -11.25 -5.16
C VAL A 41 -20.45 -10.24 -4.01
N MET A 42 -19.33 -9.63 -3.62
CA MET A 42 -19.31 -8.59 -2.59
C MET A 42 -20.03 -7.31 -3.04
N VAL A 43 -19.85 -6.89 -4.30
CA VAL A 43 -20.51 -5.73 -4.90
C VAL A 43 -22.02 -5.96 -5.09
N LEU A 44 -22.45 -7.17 -5.45
CA LEU A 44 -23.87 -7.52 -5.54
C LEU A 44 -24.55 -7.50 -4.16
N SER A 45 -23.83 -7.93 -3.11
CA SER A 45 -24.33 -7.88 -1.74
C SER A 45 -24.49 -6.45 -1.20
N SER A 46 -23.62 -5.50 -1.60
CA SER A 46 -23.75 -4.10 -1.18
C SER A 46 -24.85 -3.36 -1.93
N VAL A 47 -25.08 -3.67 -3.21
CA VAL A 47 -26.18 -3.09 -3.99
C VAL A 47 -27.54 -3.54 -3.47
N ALA A 48 -27.70 -4.82 -3.12
CA ALA A 48 -28.95 -5.35 -2.56
C ALA A 48 -29.34 -4.67 -1.23
N LEU A 49 -28.35 -4.36 -0.38
CA LEU A 49 -28.54 -3.60 0.87
C LEU A 49 -28.93 -2.14 0.63
N ALA A 50 -28.46 -1.52 -0.47
CA ALA A 50 -28.79 -0.14 -0.82
C ALA A 50 -30.22 0.01 -1.36
N SER A 51 -30.77 -1.01 -2.03
CA SER A 51 -32.15 -1.02 -2.54
C SER A 51 -33.24 -1.14 -1.44
N SER A 52 -32.87 -1.50 -0.22
CA SER A 52 -33.77 -1.54 0.96
C SER A 52 -33.93 -0.19 1.68
N ALA A 53 -33.62 0.93 1.02
CA ALA A 53 -33.68 2.28 1.61
C ALA A 53 -35.10 2.85 1.84
N ALA A 54 -36.17 2.10 1.56
CA ALA A 54 -37.54 2.60 1.67
C ALA A 54 -38.24 2.35 3.02
N ALA A 55 -37.59 1.68 3.98
CA ALA A 55 -38.13 1.51 5.32
C ALA A 55 -36.98 1.61 6.33
N ILE A 56 -36.80 2.79 6.94
CA ILE A 56 -35.99 2.92 8.15
C ILE A 56 -36.77 2.17 9.24
N PRO A 57 -36.30 0.99 9.72
CA PRO A 57 -36.99 0.33 10.82
C PRO A 57 -37.00 1.28 12.02
N GLU A 58 -38.15 1.48 12.64
CA GLU A 58 -38.28 2.22 13.92
C GLU A 58 -37.19 1.73 14.87
N VAL A 59 -36.17 2.56 15.03
CA VAL A 59 -34.98 2.21 15.79
C VAL A 59 -35.40 2.28 17.26
N SER A 60 -35.41 1.15 17.96
CA SER A 60 -35.74 1.12 19.39
C SER A 60 -34.90 2.14 20.16
N ASP A 61 -35.43 2.76 21.21
CA ASP A 61 -34.74 3.83 21.94
C ASP A 61 -33.34 3.40 22.44
N SER A 62 -33.17 2.12 22.77
CA SER A 62 -31.88 1.51 23.09
C SER A 62 -30.85 1.58 21.96
N ARG A 63 -31.29 1.36 20.71
CA ARG A 63 -30.44 1.44 19.51
C ARG A 63 -30.14 2.90 19.17
N LYS A 64 -31.10 3.81 19.35
CA LYS A 64 -30.87 5.26 19.20
C LYS A 64 -29.81 5.76 20.20
N ALA A 65 -29.94 5.38 21.48
CA ALA A 65 -28.97 5.73 22.51
C ALA A 65 -27.56 5.19 22.21
N LEU A 66 -27.45 3.96 21.69
CA LEU A 66 -26.16 3.41 21.26
C LEU A 66 -25.55 4.19 20.09
N LEU A 67 -26.36 4.57 19.10
CA LEU A 67 -25.91 5.39 17.97
C LEU A 67 -25.41 6.76 18.43
N GLU A 68 -26.12 7.42 19.35
CA GLU A 68 -25.70 8.70 19.93
C GLU A 68 -24.36 8.59 20.65
N GLN A 69 -24.11 7.50 21.39
CA GLN A 69 -22.82 7.25 22.02
C GLN A 69 -21.69 7.11 21.00
N TYR A 70 -21.90 6.37 19.91
CA TYR A 70 -20.89 6.25 18.85
C TYR A 70 -20.67 7.55 18.10
N LEU A 71 -21.72 8.33 17.83
CA LEU A 71 -21.59 9.65 17.22
C LEU A 71 -20.82 10.61 18.12
N LYS A 72 -21.08 10.60 19.43
CA LYS A 72 -20.33 11.38 20.41
C LYS A 72 -18.86 10.98 20.40
N ARG A 73 -18.57 9.68 20.52
CA ARG A 73 -17.20 9.15 20.48
C ARG A 73 -16.47 9.50 19.17
N SER A 74 -17.17 9.45 18.04
CA SER A 74 -16.59 9.79 16.73
C SER A 74 -16.24 11.28 16.64
N LYS A 75 -17.08 12.17 17.17
CA LYS A 75 -16.82 13.62 17.19
C LYS A 75 -15.63 13.95 18.10
N GLU A 76 -15.61 13.38 19.30
CA GLU A 76 -14.56 13.62 20.29
C GLU A 76 -13.18 13.11 19.82
N ASN A 77 -13.14 11.96 19.14
CA ASN A 77 -11.88 11.36 18.68
C ASN A 77 -11.47 11.76 17.26
N LYS A 78 -12.28 12.54 16.54
CA LYS A 78 -12.02 12.87 15.13
C LYS A 78 -10.61 13.42 14.91
N ALA A 79 -10.22 14.43 15.68
CA ALA A 79 -8.90 15.06 15.52
C ALA A 79 -7.75 14.09 15.79
N LYS A 80 -7.89 13.23 16.81
CA LYS A 80 -6.89 12.19 17.13
C LYS A 80 -6.78 11.18 16.00
N ASN A 81 -7.90 10.65 15.52
CA ASN A 81 -7.91 9.64 14.47
C ASN A 81 -7.45 10.21 13.12
N ASP A 82 -7.81 11.46 12.80
CA ASP A 82 -7.31 12.11 11.59
C ASP A 82 -5.78 12.29 11.64
N LYS A 83 -5.24 12.67 12.80
CA LYS A 83 -3.79 12.76 13.00
C LYS A 83 -3.12 11.40 12.83
N GLU A 84 -3.61 10.36 13.50
CA GLU A 84 -3.07 8.99 13.38
C GLU A 84 -3.13 8.50 11.94
N ARG A 85 -4.24 8.75 11.23
CA ARG A 85 -4.40 8.41 9.81
C ARG A 85 -3.36 9.10 8.92
N LEU A 86 -3.04 10.37 9.19
CA LEU A 86 -2.03 11.10 8.44
C LEU A 86 -0.63 10.61 8.78
N ASP A 87 -0.30 10.43 10.06
CA ASP A 87 1.01 9.91 10.49
C ASP A 87 1.28 8.53 9.88
N ASP A 88 0.30 7.62 9.91
CA ASP A 88 0.41 6.29 9.31
C ASP A 88 0.56 6.35 7.79
N TYR A 89 -0.15 7.28 7.14
CA TYR A 89 0.02 7.53 5.71
C TYR A 89 1.45 7.97 5.41
N TYR A 90 2.01 8.93 6.16
CA TYR A 90 3.37 9.39 5.91
C TYR A 90 4.40 8.29 6.16
N LYS A 91 4.25 7.54 7.26
CA LYS A 91 5.11 6.40 7.60
C LYS A 91 5.14 5.35 6.48
N ARG A 92 3.98 4.88 6.02
CA ARG A 92 3.93 3.82 5.02
C ARG A 92 4.38 4.27 3.63
N ASN A 93 4.11 5.52 3.26
CA ASN A 93 4.34 5.98 1.88
C ASN A 93 5.72 6.62 1.67
N TYR A 94 6.32 7.22 2.70
CA TYR A 94 7.59 7.95 2.54
C TYR A 94 8.79 7.24 3.14
N LYS A 95 8.60 6.17 3.92
CA LYS A 95 9.69 5.41 4.53
C LYS A 95 10.70 4.92 3.49
N ASP A 96 10.26 4.25 2.44
CA ASP A 96 11.16 3.70 1.42
C ASP A 96 11.93 4.79 0.66
N TYR A 97 11.29 5.94 0.37
CA TYR A 97 11.96 7.07 -0.26
C TYR A 97 13.01 7.68 0.64
N PHE A 98 12.70 7.85 1.92
CA PHE A 98 13.64 8.38 2.89
C PHE A 98 14.79 7.41 3.15
N GLU A 99 14.54 6.10 3.22
CA GLU A 99 15.59 5.07 3.34
C GLU A 99 16.52 5.07 2.12
N PHE A 100 15.99 5.28 0.92
CA PHE A 100 16.80 5.47 -0.27
C PHE A 100 17.69 6.72 -0.16
N ILE A 101 17.13 7.84 0.31
CA ILE A 101 17.90 9.07 0.55
C ILE A 101 18.96 8.83 1.64
N GLU A 102 18.64 8.15 2.74
CA GLU A 102 19.60 7.77 3.80
C GLU A 102 20.81 7.06 3.19
N GLY A 103 20.60 6.08 2.29
CA GLY A 103 21.68 5.39 1.59
C GLY A 103 22.53 6.31 0.70
N SER A 104 21.93 7.28 0.02
CA SER A 104 22.68 8.26 -0.81
C SER A 104 23.46 9.30 0.00
N VAL A 105 23.08 9.48 1.26
CA VAL A 105 23.61 10.49 2.18
C VAL A 105 24.72 9.92 3.07
N GLN A 106 24.79 8.59 3.23
CA GLN A 106 25.86 7.92 3.95
C GLN A 106 27.23 8.23 3.33
N GLY A 107 28.06 8.97 4.06
CA GLY A 107 29.41 9.38 3.64
C GLY A 107 29.54 10.84 3.21
N LYS A 108 28.44 11.60 3.15
CA LYS A 108 28.51 13.07 2.97
C LYS A 108 28.93 13.74 4.28
N THR A 109 29.91 14.63 4.20
CA THR A 109 30.39 15.45 5.34
C THR A 109 29.49 16.65 5.62
N GLU A 110 28.84 17.19 4.59
CA GLU A 110 27.91 18.31 4.70
C GLU A 110 26.50 17.88 4.31
N LEU A 111 25.58 17.97 5.27
CA LEU A 111 24.17 17.64 5.09
C LEU A 111 23.35 18.91 4.98
N SER A 112 22.51 18.98 3.95
CA SER A 112 21.46 20.00 3.85
C SER A 112 20.46 19.88 5.00
N GLU A 113 19.74 20.96 5.28
CA GLU A 113 18.69 20.99 6.31
C GLU A 113 17.63 19.90 6.07
N ALA A 114 17.26 19.69 4.80
CA ALA A 114 16.31 18.67 4.41
C ALA A 114 16.85 17.24 4.67
N GLU A 115 18.11 16.96 4.32
CA GLU A 115 18.73 15.64 4.59
C GLU A 115 18.81 15.36 6.10
N LYS A 116 19.13 16.37 6.93
CA LYS A 116 19.09 16.23 8.39
C LYS A 116 17.69 15.92 8.89
N GLY A 117 16.68 16.65 8.41
CA GLY A 117 15.28 16.41 8.76
C GLY A 117 14.79 15.02 8.39
N ILE A 118 15.20 14.51 7.22
CA ILE A 118 14.87 13.15 6.77
C ILE A 118 15.50 12.10 7.68
N LEU A 119 16.78 12.25 8.05
CA LEU A 119 17.46 11.31 8.94
C LEU A 119 16.83 11.29 10.35
N ASP A 120 16.46 12.46 10.87
CA ASP A 120 15.81 12.55 12.17
C ASP A 120 14.39 11.96 12.15
N TRP A 121 13.65 12.17 11.05
CA TRP A 121 12.36 11.52 10.85
C TRP A 121 12.51 9.99 10.77
N LEU A 122 13.49 9.47 10.02
CA LEU A 122 13.74 8.02 9.95
C LEU A 122 14.10 7.43 11.30
N LYS A 123 14.91 8.12 12.12
CA LYS A 123 15.22 7.66 13.49
C LYS A 123 13.98 7.60 14.37
N ALA A 124 13.07 8.57 14.24
CA ALA A 124 11.85 8.62 15.02
C ALA A 124 10.77 7.62 14.55
N ASN A 125 10.89 7.09 13.33
CA ASN A 125 9.87 6.28 12.66
C ASN A 125 10.39 4.91 12.15
N LYS A 126 11.58 4.48 12.60
CA LYS A 126 12.19 3.19 12.22
C LYS A 126 11.53 2.00 12.91
#